data_AF-A2EQ81-F1
#
_entry.id   AF-A2EQ81-F1
#
_cell.length_a   1.000
_cell.length_b   1.000
_cell.length_c   1.000
_cell.angle_alpha   90.00
_cell.angle_beta   90.00
_cell.angle_gamma   90.00
#
_symmetry.space_group_name_H-M   'P 1'
#
loop_
_entity.id
_entity.type
_entity.pdbx_description
1 polymer ?
#
loop_
_entity_poly.entity_id
_entity_poly.type
_entity_poly.pdbx_seq_one_letter_code
_entity_poly.pdbx_strand_id
1 'polypeptide(L)'
;MYNDLERFISFTEIEGFNKNQTLESKLYPNIGKLSLLELCCYHGAVDCFKLLRTKFNSEITQTCLQFSFLGGNQEIISECLKYQTPDKYSIEYAIASHNIDFVTFLMNEYNMEIDLNYCVRYNNLDLLLVYFDQTNDINKCIICSISLNIPSFYEYFISQSSNINEKDI
;
A
#
# COMPACT_ATOMS: atom_id res chain seq x y z
N MET A 1 12.35 1.74 -11.49
CA MET A 1 11.51 0.54 -11.42
C MET A 1 10.82 0.41 -12.77
N TYR A 2 11.06 -0.70 -13.47
CA TYR A 2 10.96 -0.85 -14.93
C TYR A 2 9.68 -0.28 -15.57
N ASN A 3 9.82 0.80 -16.31
CA ASN A 3 8.82 1.35 -17.20
C ASN A 3 9.41 1.42 -18.61
N ASP A 4 8.74 0.80 -19.58
CA ASP A 4 9.15 0.82 -20.98
C ASP A 4 8.59 2.08 -21.65
N LEU A 5 9.14 3.24 -21.27
CA LEU A 5 8.66 4.55 -21.68
C LEU A 5 8.71 4.72 -23.20
N GLU A 6 9.81 4.32 -23.85
CA GLU A 6 9.98 4.45 -25.29
C GLU A 6 8.90 3.67 -26.04
N ARG A 7 8.66 2.42 -25.62
CA ARG A 7 7.60 1.61 -26.21
C ARG A 7 6.23 2.20 -25.92
N PHE A 8 5.98 2.71 -24.72
CA PHE A 8 4.71 3.33 -24.38
C PHE A 8 4.44 4.59 -25.22
N ILE A 9 5.44 5.45 -25.41
CA ILE A 9 5.36 6.60 -26.33
C ILE A 9 4.96 6.11 -27.72
N SER A 10 5.67 5.11 -28.27
CA SER A 10 5.36 4.57 -29.60
C SER A 10 3.91 4.09 -29.71
N PHE A 11 3.37 3.45 -28.67
CA PHE A 11 1.97 3.02 -28.61
C PHE A 11 0.99 4.20 -28.60
N THR A 12 1.34 5.28 -27.91
CA THR A 12 0.45 6.46 -27.82
C THR A 12 0.37 7.26 -29.13
N GLU A 13 1.31 7.06 -30.06
CA GLU A 13 1.31 7.72 -31.39
C GLU A 13 0.61 6.88 -32.47
N ILE A 14 0.18 5.65 -32.17
CA ILE A 14 -0.54 4.81 -33.13
C ILE A 14 -1.93 5.41 -33.38
N GLU A 15 -2.30 5.50 -34.67
CA GLU A 15 -3.65 5.94 -35.06
C GLU A 15 -4.71 5.06 -34.41
N GLY A 16 -5.67 5.69 -33.72
CA GLY A 16 -6.71 4.98 -32.98
C GLY A 16 -6.38 4.65 -31.52
N PHE A 17 -5.24 5.11 -30.98
CA PHE A 17 -4.95 5.00 -29.55
C PHE A 17 -6.05 5.65 -28.70
N ASN A 18 -6.66 4.85 -27.81
CA ASN A 18 -7.69 5.32 -26.89
C ASN A 18 -7.07 5.68 -25.53
N LYS A 19 -6.84 6.99 -25.29
CA LYS A 19 -6.34 7.50 -24.01
C LYS A 19 -7.21 7.19 -22.79
N ASN A 20 -8.50 6.91 -23.01
CA ASN A 20 -9.47 6.56 -21.98
C ASN A 20 -9.70 5.04 -21.91
N GLN A 21 -8.81 4.24 -22.52
CA GLN A 21 -8.84 2.80 -22.39
C GLN A 21 -8.79 2.41 -20.92
N THR A 22 -9.60 1.41 -20.59
CA THR A 22 -9.57 0.76 -19.29
C THR A 22 -9.31 -0.73 -19.44
N LEU A 23 -8.77 -1.33 -18.37
CA LEU A 23 -8.44 -2.75 -18.29
C LEU A 23 -9.21 -3.38 -17.14
N GLU A 24 -9.87 -4.50 -17.45
CA GLU A 24 -10.42 -5.41 -16.44
C GLU A 24 -9.58 -6.68 -16.42
N SER A 25 -8.99 -6.99 -15.28
CA SER A 25 -8.11 -8.15 -15.15
C SER A 25 -8.14 -8.69 -13.72
N LYS A 26 -8.16 -10.02 -13.59
CA LYS A 26 -8.09 -10.74 -12.31
C LYS A 26 -6.74 -10.59 -11.61
N LEU A 27 -5.73 -10.01 -12.28
CA LEU A 27 -4.42 -9.74 -11.72
C LEU A 27 -4.41 -8.53 -10.79
N TYR A 28 -5.41 -7.65 -10.89
CA TYR A 28 -5.53 -6.46 -10.06
C TYR A 28 -6.67 -6.63 -9.04
N PRO A 29 -6.68 -5.84 -7.95
CA PRO A 29 -7.79 -5.83 -7.00
C PRO A 29 -9.13 -5.67 -7.71
N ASN A 30 -10.17 -6.36 -7.24
CA ASN A 30 -11.49 -6.38 -7.87
C ASN A 30 -12.28 -5.09 -7.58
N ILE A 31 -11.76 -3.97 -8.07
CA ILE A 31 -12.36 -2.63 -7.96
C ILE A 31 -12.95 -2.15 -9.30
N GLY A 32 -13.00 -3.03 -10.30
CA GLY A 32 -13.56 -2.77 -11.62
C GLY A 32 -12.50 -2.48 -12.69
N LYS A 33 -12.86 -1.59 -13.61
CA LYS A 33 -12.04 -1.24 -14.78
C LYS A 33 -11.02 -0.17 -14.40
N LEU A 34 -9.74 -0.45 -14.66
CA LEU A 34 -8.63 0.44 -14.33
C LEU A 34 -8.18 1.24 -15.55
N SER A 35 -7.99 2.54 -15.39
CA SER A 35 -7.37 3.43 -16.37
C SER A 35 -5.87 3.14 -16.51
N LEU A 36 -5.26 3.61 -17.62
CA LEU A 36 -3.81 3.54 -17.80
C LEU A 36 -3.04 4.28 -16.69
N LEU A 37 -3.60 5.36 -16.14
CA LEU A 37 -2.95 6.13 -15.09
C LEU A 37 -2.94 5.38 -13.76
N GLU A 38 -4.06 4.74 -13.40
CA GLU A 38 -4.16 3.89 -12.19
C GLU A 38 -3.21 2.70 -12.29
N LEU A 39 -3.09 2.10 -13.47
CA LEU A 39 -2.10 1.04 -13.72
C LEU A 39 -0.67 1.55 -13.54
N CYS A 40 -0.35 2.77 -13.98
CA CYS A 40 0.96 3.36 -13.73
C CYS A 40 1.23 3.56 -12.23
N CYS A 41 0.21 3.94 -11.46
CA CYS A 41 0.31 4.08 -10.00
C CYS A 41 0.57 2.72 -9.34
N TYR A 42 -0.19 1.68 -9.74
CA TYR A 42 -0.06 0.32 -9.22
C TYR A 42 1.35 -0.26 -9.45
N HIS A 43 1.93 0.00 -10.62
CA HIS A 43 3.25 -0.51 -10.99
C HIS A 43 4.42 0.43 -10.68
N GLY A 44 4.17 1.60 -10.09
CA GLY A 44 5.21 2.60 -9.82
C GLY A 44 5.88 3.16 -11.10
N ALA A 45 5.19 3.12 -12.24
CA ALA A 45 5.70 3.49 -13.57
C ALA A 45 5.68 5.02 -13.79
N VAL A 46 6.57 5.73 -13.09
CA VAL A 46 6.54 7.19 -12.96
C VAL A 46 6.64 7.95 -14.28
N ASP A 47 7.46 7.50 -15.24
CA ASP A 47 7.59 8.24 -16.51
C ASP A 47 6.34 8.07 -17.40
N CYS A 48 5.71 6.89 -17.37
CA CYS A 48 4.44 6.67 -18.07
C CYS A 48 3.32 7.49 -17.42
N PHE A 49 3.30 7.55 -16.08
CA PHE A 49 2.38 8.40 -15.31
C PHE A 49 2.55 9.88 -15.72
N LYS A 50 3.77 10.39 -15.75
CA LYS A 50 4.08 11.76 -16.19
C LYS A 50 3.61 12.01 -17.61
N LEU A 51 3.93 11.11 -18.55
CA LEU A 51 3.48 11.21 -19.94
C LEU A 51 1.96 11.33 -20.05
N LEU A 52 1.22 10.48 -19.33
CA LEU A 52 -0.25 10.52 -19.33
C LEU A 52 -0.79 11.84 -18.77
N ARG A 53 -0.21 12.33 -17.67
CA ARG A 53 -0.58 13.62 -17.08
C ARG A 53 -0.28 14.79 -18.01
N THR A 54 0.90 14.84 -18.62
CA THR A 54 1.32 15.98 -19.45
C THR A 54 0.68 15.98 -20.83
N LYS A 55 0.59 14.81 -21.50
CA LYS A 55 0.10 14.71 -22.87
C LYS A 55 -1.42 14.63 -22.95
N PHE A 56 -2.06 13.94 -22.01
CA PHE A 56 -3.49 13.64 -22.09
C PHE A 56 -4.34 14.30 -21.00
N ASN A 57 -3.71 14.97 -20.03
CA ASN A 57 -4.35 15.52 -18.85
C ASN A 57 -5.21 14.47 -18.10
N SER A 58 -4.73 13.22 -18.07
CA SER A 58 -5.42 12.10 -17.43
C SER A 58 -5.72 12.43 -15.96
N GLU A 59 -6.97 12.30 -15.54
CA GLU A 59 -7.42 12.65 -14.20
C GLU A 59 -6.76 11.78 -13.11
N ILE A 60 -6.32 12.41 -12.01
CA ILE A 60 -5.83 11.70 -10.82
C ILE A 60 -7.04 11.33 -9.97
N THR A 61 -7.35 10.04 -9.93
CA THR A 61 -8.47 9.47 -9.16
C THR A 61 -8.04 9.08 -7.74
N GLN A 62 -9.00 8.82 -6.85
CA GLN A 62 -8.71 8.23 -5.53
C GLN A 62 -7.95 6.89 -5.67
N THR A 63 -8.29 6.09 -6.67
CA THR A 63 -7.60 4.82 -6.96
C THR A 63 -6.14 5.03 -7.37
N CYS A 64 -5.81 6.15 -8.03
CA CYS A 64 -4.40 6.51 -8.27
C CYS A 64 -3.63 6.68 -6.95
N LEU A 65 -4.19 7.43 -6.00
CA LEU A 65 -3.56 7.62 -4.69
C LEU A 65 -3.42 6.30 -3.93
N GLN A 66 -4.50 5.53 -3.84
CA GLN A 66 -4.51 4.21 -3.20
C GLN A 66 -3.44 3.28 -3.79
N PHE A 67 -3.37 3.15 -5.11
CA PHE A 67 -2.40 2.30 -5.79
C PHE A 67 -0.98 2.85 -5.77
N SER A 68 -0.79 4.15 -5.62
CA SER A 68 0.55 4.74 -5.52
C SER A 68 1.31 4.21 -4.28
N PHE A 69 0.61 3.90 -3.18
CA PHE A 69 1.20 3.25 -2.00
C PHE A 69 1.60 1.79 -2.25
N LEU A 70 0.90 1.06 -3.12
CA LEU A 70 1.30 -0.28 -3.58
C LEU A 70 2.53 -0.22 -4.49
N GLY A 71 2.50 0.66 -5.49
CA GLY A 71 3.60 0.81 -6.45
C GLY A 71 4.86 1.42 -5.82
N GLY A 72 4.71 2.09 -4.69
CA GLY A 72 5.79 2.57 -3.84
C GLY A 72 6.67 3.66 -4.44
N ASN A 73 6.19 4.34 -5.49
CA ASN A 73 6.91 5.44 -6.09
C ASN A 73 6.54 6.76 -5.41
N GLN A 74 7.48 7.32 -4.63
CA GLN A 74 7.26 8.55 -3.85
C GLN A 74 6.85 9.76 -4.70
N GLU A 75 7.31 9.86 -5.96
CA GLU A 75 6.94 10.97 -6.83
C GLU A 75 5.48 10.87 -7.26
N ILE A 76 5.01 9.66 -7.59
CA ILE A 76 3.58 9.42 -7.88
C ILE A 76 2.73 9.70 -6.64
N ILE A 77 3.13 9.20 -5.46
CA ILE A 77 2.42 9.43 -4.19
C ILE A 77 2.28 10.94 -3.94
N SER A 78 3.40 11.67 -3.99
CA SER A 78 3.44 13.11 -3.75
C SER A 78 2.57 13.90 -4.73
N GLU A 79 2.51 13.46 -6.00
CA GLU A 79 1.64 14.09 -6.98
C GLU A 79 0.17 13.79 -6.71
N CYS A 80 -0.18 12.54 -6.37
CA CYS A 80 -1.56 12.16 -6.09
C CYS A 80 -2.13 12.89 -4.86
N LEU A 81 -1.32 13.06 -3.81
CA LEU A 81 -1.70 13.75 -2.57
C LEU A 81 -2.05 15.24 -2.76
N LYS A 82 -1.65 15.86 -3.88
CA LYS A 82 -2.06 17.24 -4.21
C LYS A 82 -3.54 17.34 -4.59
N TYR A 83 -4.15 16.23 -5.00
CA TYR A 83 -5.51 16.18 -5.56
C TYR A 83 -6.46 15.32 -4.72
N GLN A 84 -5.94 14.37 -3.96
CA GLN A 84 -6.71 13.36 -3.26
C GLN A 84 -6.25 13.24 -1.79
N THR A 85 -7.15 12.78 -0.93
CA THR A 85 -6.87 12.55 0.50
C THR A 85 -6.82 11.05 0.77
N PRO A 86 -5.84 10.55 1.55
CA PRO A 86 -5.80 9.16 1.95
C PRO A 86 -7.09 8.69 2.62
N ASP A 87 -7.49 7.48 2.28
CA ASP A 87 -8.64 6.77 2.86
C ASP A 87 -8.22 5.39 3.36
N LYS A 88 -9.15 4.62 3.91
CA LYS A 88 -8.86 3.27 4.47
C LYS A 88 -8.13 2.33 3.50
N TYR A 89 -8.35 2.48 2.19
CA TYR A 89 -7.67 1.64 1.19
C TYR A 89 -6.23 2.10 0.99
N SER A 90 -5.93 3.38 1.19
CA SER A 90 -4.57 3.92 1.13
C SER A 90 -3.67 3.30 2.21
N ILE A 91 -4.16 3.19 3.45
CA ILE A 91 -3.40 2.51 4.53
C ILE A 91 -3.35 1.00 4.34
N GLU A 92 -4.45 0.35 3.91
CA GLU A 92 -4.45 -1.08 3.55
C GLU A 92 -3.35 -1.40 2.52
N TYR A 93 -3.22 -0.56 1.50
CA TYR A 93 -2.24 -0.71 0.44
C TYR A 93 -0.80 -0.33 0.84
N ALA A 94 -0.61 0.62 1.75
CA ALA A 94 0.70 0.86 2.37
C ALA A 94 1.15 -0.34 3.21
N ILE A 95 0.23 -0.98 3.93
CA ILE A 95 0.50 -2.21 4.69
C ILE A 95 0.84 -3.36 3.71
N ALA A 96 0.06 -3.50 2.64
CA ALA A 96 0.28 -4.54 1.63
C ALA A 96 1.59 -4.40 0.85
N SER A 97 2.16 -3.18 0.75
CA SER A 97 3.45 -2.96 0.10
C SER A 97 4.66 -3.26 1.00
N HIS A 98 4.44 -3.65 2.26
CA HIS A 98 5.49 -3.87 3.26
C HIS A 98 6.43 -2.67 3.43
N ASN A 99 5.92 -1.45 3.21
CA ASN A 99 6.67 -0.22 3.39
C ASN A 99 6.22 0.47 4.67
N ILE A 100 6.96 0.25 5.76
CA ILE A 100 6.61 0.78 7.08
C ILE A 100 6.63 2.32 7.10
N ASP A 101 7.51 2.96 6.34
CA ASP A 101 7.60 4.42 6.27
C ASP A 101 6.29 5.03 5.76
N PHE A 102 5.64 4.38 4.77
CA PHE A 102 4.33 4.81 4.29
C PHE A 102 3.23 4.61 5.32
N VAL A 103 3.25 3.51 6.07
CA VAL A 103 2.27 3.27 7.13
C VAL A 103 2.43 4.32 8.23
N THR A 104 3.66 4.56 8.70
CA THR A 104 3.96 5.57 9.72
C THR A 104 3.61 6.98 9.25
N PHE A 105 3.87 7.32 7.97
CA PHE A 105 3.44 8.57 7.36
C PHE A 105 1.92 8.74 7.43
N LEU A 106 1.15 7.73 7.04
CA LEU A 106 -0.32 7.78 7.07
C LEU A 106 -0.87 7.88 8.50
N MET A 107 -0.25 7.19 9.45
CA MET A 107 -0.62 7.29 10.87
C MET A 107 -0.37 8.70 11.41
N ASN A 108 0.81 9.26 11.18
CA ASN A 108 1.21 10.51 11.81
C ASN A 108 0.57 11.74 11.15
N GLU A 109 0.55 11.77 9.82
CA GLU A 109 0.09 12.95 9.07
C GLU A 109 -1.43 12.95 8.87
N TYR A 110 -2.07 11.78 8.87
CA TYR A 110 -3.51 11.63 8.62
C TYR A 110 -4.28 11.00 9.80
N ASN A 111 -3.62 10.71 10.92
CA ASN A 111 -4.23 10.07 12.11
C ASN A 111 -4.98 8.78 11.78
N MET A 112 -4.45 8.01 10.82
CA MET A 112 -5.08 6.77 10.39
C MET A 112 -4.81 5.63 11.37
N GLU A 113 -5.85 4.90 11.75
CA GLU A 113 -5.73 3.72 12.60
C GLU A 113 -5.33 2.48 11.79
N ILE A 114 -4.47 1.65 12.37
CA ILE A 114 -4.10 0.35 11.79
C ILE A 114 -5.13 -0.71 12.20
N ASP A 115 -5.73 -1.37 11.21
CA ASP A 115 -6.38 -2.65 11.43
C ASP A 115 -5.37 -3.80 11.28
N LEU A 116 -5.06 -4.48 12.38
CA LEU A 116 -4.15 -5.63 12.41
C LEU A 116 -4.62 -6.82 11.56
N ASN A 117 -5.89 -6.88 11.17
CA ASN A 117 -6.33 -7.89 10.21
C ASN A 117 -5.60 -7.75 8.87
N TYR A 118 -5.20 -6.52 8.48
CA TYR A 118 -4.39 -6.31 7.29
C TYR A 118 -2.97 -6.85 7.45
N CYS A 119 -2.38 -6.73 8.64
CA CYS A 119 -1.09 -7.33 8.96
C CYS A 119 -1.13 -8.86 8.74
N VAL A 120 -2.17 -9.53 9.23
CA VAL A 120 -2.35 -10.98 9.03
C VAL A 120 -2.57 -11.30 7.56
N ARG A 121 -3.47 -10.58 6.89
CA ARG A 121 -3.83 -10.81 5.48
C ARG A 121 -2.64 -10.71 4.54
N TYR A 122 -1.73 -9.77 4.79
CA TYR A 122 -0.55 -9.52 3.95
C TYR A 122 0.74 -10.12 4.52
N ASN A 123 0.67 -10.84 5.65
CA ASN A 123 1.86 -11.38 6.34
C ASN A 123 2.93 -10.31 6.65
N ASN A 124 2.51 -9.09 7.00
CA ASN A 124 3.41 -7.97 7.27
C ASN A 124 3.93 -7.98 8.71
N LEU A 125 5.00 -8.75 8.96
CA LEU A 125 5.58 -8.92 10.29
C LEU A 125 6.21 -7.65 10.85
N ASP A 126 6.78 -6.80 9.99
CA ASP A 126 7.40 -5.54 10.42
C ASP A 126 6.37 -4.62 11.07
N LEU A 127 5.17 -4.56 10.48
CA LEU A 127 4.05 -3.81 11.07
C LEU A 127 3.61 -4.38 12.42
N LEU A 128 3.58 -5.71 12.57
CA LEU A 128 3.23 -6.34 13.84
C LEU A 128 4.21 -5.94 14.94
N LEU A 129 5.51 -5.92 14.63
CA LEU A 129 6.55 -5.55 15.58
C LEU A 129 6.49 -4.06 15.95
N VAL A 130 6.28 -3.19 14.97
CA VAL A 130 6.08 -1.75 15.23
C VAL A 130 4.83 -1.49 16.06
N TYR A 131 3.73 -2.18 15.77
CA TYR A 131 2.51 -2.09 16.55
C TYR A 131 2.74 -2.51 18.01
N PHE A 132 3.45 -3.62 18.22
CA PHE A 132 3.79 -4.09 19.56
C PHE A 132 4.63 -3.06 20.32
N ASP A 133 5.67 -2.49 19.69
CA ASP A 133 6.54 -1.48 20.30
C ASP A 133 5.76 -0.23 20.74
N GLN A 134 4.80 0.22 19.91
CA GLN A 134 4.02 1.43 20.18
C GLN A 134 2.91 1.24 21.22
N THR A 135 2.28 0.07 21.27
CA THR A 135 1.05 -0.14 22.07
C THR A 135 1.26 -1.03 23.28
N ASN A 136 2.29 -1.88 23.24
CA ASN A 136 2.50 -2.99 24.17
C ASN A 136 1.27 -3.92 24.31
N ASP A 137 0.37 -3.95 23.31
CA ASP A 137 -0.83 -4.79 23.31
C ASP A 137 -0.48 -6.23 22.92
N ILE A 138 0.07 -6.93 23.91
CA ILE A 138 0.58 -8.29 23.75
C ILE A 138 -0.51 -9.31 23.37
N ASN A 139 -1.75 -9.09 23.83
CA ASN A 139 -2.86 -9.99 23.57
C ASN A 139 -3.22 -10.00 22.08
N LYS A 140 -3.29 -8.81 21.45
CA LYS A 140 -3.48 -8.74 20.00
C LYS A 140 -2.32 -9.34 19.23
N CYS A 141 -1.08 -9.11 19.68
CA CYS A 141 0.10 -9.68 19.03
C CYS A 141 0.11 -11.21 19.05
N ILE A 142 -0.33 -11.83 20.15
CA ILE A 142 -0.51 -13.28 20.27
C ILE A 142 -1.58 -13.77 19.27
N ILE A 143 -2.74 -13.11 19.20
CA ILE A 143 -3.83 -13.47 18.27
C ILE A 143 -3.35 -13.40 16.81
N CYS A 144 -2.61 -12.33 16.46
CA CYS A 144 -2.03 -12.19 15.13
C CYS A 144 -1.01 -13.29 14.83
N SER A 145 -0.14 -13.62 15.80
CA SER A 145 0.89 -14.67 15.64
C SER A 145 0.28 -16.05 15.39
N ILE A 146 -0.83 -16.37 16.07
CA ILE A 146 -1.61 -17.59 15.82
C ILE A 146 -2.20 -17.56 14.41
N SER A 147 -2.82 -16.44 14.01
CA SER A 147 -3.45 -16.28 12.70
C SER A 147 -2.46 -16.36 11.54
N LEU A 148 -1.23 -15.88 11.75
CA LEU A 148 -0.10 -15.96 10.82
C LEU A 148 0.52 -17.36 10.75
N ASN A 149 0.17 -18.26 11.68
CA ASN A 149 0.76 -19.60 11.78
C ASN A 149 2.29 -19.56 11.96
N ILE A 150 2.79 -18.65 12.82
CA ILE A 150 4.22 -18.51 13.13
C ILE A 150 4.47 -18.86 14.60
N PRO A 151 4.79 -20.14 14.92
CA PRO A 151 4.97 -20.59 16.30
C PRO A 151 6.04 -19.82 17.07
N SER A 152 7.15 -19.46 16.43
CA SER A 152 8.24 -18.71 17.07
C SER A 152 7.81 -17.32 17.56
N PHE A 153 6.91 -16.64 16.84
CA PHE A 153 6.33 -15.36 17.27
C PHE A 153 5.37 -15.55 18.44
N TYR A 154 4.54 -16.60 18.39
CA TYR A 154 3.67 -16.95 19.51
C TYR A 154 4.48 -17.21 20.79
N GLU A 155 5.52 -18.05 20.71
CA GLU A 155 6.42 -18.34 21.84
C GLU A 155 7.11 -17.07 22.36
N TYR A 156 7.58 -16.21 21.45
CA TYR A 156 8.16 -14.92 21.81
C TYR A 156 7.17 -14.06 22.61
N PHE A 157 5.97 -13.81 22.11
CA PHE A 157 5.01 -12.96 22.82
C PHE A 157 4.48 -13.59 24.12
N ILE A 158 4.39 -14.93 24.22
CA ILE A 158 4.05 -15.60 25.49
C ILE A 158 5.17 -15.44 26.54
N SER A 159 6.45 -15.50 26.11
CA SER A 159 7.56 -15.24 27.02
C SER A 159 7.54 -13.80 27.54
N GLN A 160 7.21 -12.83 26.68
CA GLN A 160 7.10 -11.43 27.07
C GLN A 160 5.93 -11.18 28.02
N SER A 161 4.79 -11.85 27.85
CA SER A 161 3.63 -11.67 28.75
C SER A 161 3.90 -12.20 30.15
N SER A 162 4.65 -13.31 30.25
CA SER A 162 5.09 -13.88 31.53
C SER A 162 6.03 -12.93 32.27
N ASN A 163 6.99 -12.32 31.55
CA ASN A 163 7.93 -11.35 32.13
C ASN A 163 7.27 -10.04 32.59
N ILE A 164 6.18 -9.60 31.96
CA ILE A 164 5.42 -8.41 32.40
C ILE A 164 4.73 -8.72 33.73
N ASN A 165 4.08 -9.86 33.85
CA ASN A 165 3.38 -10.27 35.07
C ASN A 165 4.32 -10.44 36.28
N GLU A 166 5.58 -10.82 36.07
CA GLU A 166 6.59 -10.93 37.14
C GLU A 166 7.10 -9.57 37.66
N LYS A 167 7.01 -8.49 36.86
CA LYS A 167 7.48 -7.15 37.26
C LYS A 167 6.47 -6.35 38.09
N ASP A 168 5.21 -6.79 38.13
CA ASP A 168 4.12 -6.16 38.88
C ASP A 168 3.89 -6.80 40.27
N ILE A 169 4.81 -7.66 40.74
CA ILE A 169 4.83 -8.32 42.06
C ILE A 169 5.99 -7.77 42.90
#